data_AF-A0A7V5STG8-F1
#
_entry.id   AF-A0A7V5STG8-F1
#
_cell.length_a   1.000
_cell.length_b   1.000
_cell.length_c   1.000
_cell.angle_alpha   90.00
_cell.angle_beta   90.00
_cell.angle_gamma   90.00
#
_symmetry.space_group_name_H-M   'P 1'
#
loop_
_entity.id
_entity.type
_entity.pdbx_description
1 polymer ?
#
loop_
_entity_poly.entity_id
_entity_poly.type
_entity_poly.pdbx_seq_one_letter_code
_entity_poly.pdbx_strand_id
1 'polypeptide(L)'
;MNEQKERNSNLENIENNNQTSIDNEIKKDLKFKRKEEELQYILSKDKKLLGQDLASEEKDVIDCFEKSRMLLQRIYIIYNQTRNTVGVELISEKKIREILENLKNKGYITIEKFNYEGEEKEAFILTESGKQLLK
;
A
#
# COMPACT_ATOMS: atom_id res chain seq x y z
N MET A 1 -64.77 -23.65 9.28
CA MET A 1 -63.44 -24.28 9.14
C MET A 1 -62.58 -23.65 8.02
N ASN A 2 -63.14 -22.84 7.10
CA ASN A 2 -62.39 -22.23 5.99
C ASN A 2 -61.72 -20.88 6.35
N GLU A 3 -62.32 -20.05 7.22
CA GLU A 3 -61.79 -18.71 7.55
C GLU A 3 -60.45 -18.73 8.30
N GLN A 4 -60.21 -19.73 9.16
CA GLN A 4 -58.92 -19.89 9.85
C GLN A 4 -57.79 -20.33 8.90
N LYS A 5 -58.10 -21.12 7.87
CA LYS A 5 -57.11 -21.51 6.84
C LYS A 5 -56.74 -20.34 5.95
N GLU A 6 -57.70 -19.51 5.56
CA GLU A 6 -57.43 -18.28 4.78
C GLU A 6 -56.62 -17.26 5.58
N ARG A 7 -56.93 -17.06 6.87
CA ARG A 7 -56.15 -16.16 7.74
C ARG A 7 -54.70 -16.63 7.92
N ASN A 8 -54.49 -17.93 8.13
CA ASN A 8 -53.14 -18.48 8.28
C ASN A 8 -52.35 -18.38 6.96
N SER A 9 -52.98 -18.66 5.82
CA SER A 9 -52.34 -18.51 4.50
C SER A 9 -51.99 -17.05 4.19
N ASN A 10 -52.83 -16.09 4.59
CA ASN A 10 -52.55 -14.67 4.42
C ASN A 10 -51.40 -14.18 5.31
N LEU A 11 -51.29 -14.69 6.55
CA LEU A 11 -50.19 -14.37 7.46
C LEU A 11 -48.85 -14.91 6.93
N GLU A 12 -48.82 -16.17 6.49
CA GLU A 12 -47.63 -16.77 5.87
C GLU A 12 -47.18 -16.01 4.61
N ASN A 13 -48.13 -15.55 3.78
CA ASN A 13 -47.80 -14.75 2.60
C ASN A 13 -47.21 -13.38 2.97
N ILE A 14 -47.67 -12.73 4.04
CA ILE A 14 -47.13 -11.44 4.50
C ILE A 14 -45.71 -11.63 5.07
N GLU A 15 -45.49 -12.67 5.88
CA GLU A 15 -44.16 -12.99 6.44
C GLU A 15 -43.15 -13.32 5.33
N ASN A 16 -43.55 -14.13 4.35
CA ASN A 16 -42.70 -14.48 3.21
C ASN A 16 -42.35 -13.26 2.34
N ASN A 17 -43.29 -12.35 2.12
CA ASN A 17 -43.04 -11.12 1.36
C ASN A 17 -42.10 -10.16 2.10
N ASN A 18 -42.27 -10.02 3.43
CA ASN A 18 -41.40 -9.20 4.25
C ASN A 18 -39.97 -9.78 4.31
N GLN A 19 -39.82 -11.09 4.49
CA GLN A 19 -38.51 -11.75 4.50
C GLN A 19 -37.79 -11.61 3.15
N THR A 20 -38.52 -11.78 2.04
CA THR A 20 -37.97 -11.61 0.69
C THR A 20 -37.49 -10.17 0.45
N SER A 21 -38.21 -9.18 0.98
CA SER A 21 -37.82 -7.76 0.87
C SER A 21 -36.55 -7.45 1.66
N ILE A 22 -36.45 -7.98 2.89
CA ILE A 22 -35.27 -7.85 3.76
C ILE A 22 -34.05 -8.52 3.13
N ASP A 23 -34.20 -9.74 2.61
CA ASP A 23 -33.10 -10.47 1.96
C ASP A 23 -32.56 -9.74 0.72
N ASN A 24 -33.44 -9.06 -0.02
CA ASN A 24 -33.06 -8.25 -1.18
C ASN A 24 -32.31 -6.98 -0.79
N GLU A 25 -32.67 -6.36 0.33
CA GLU A 25 -31.99 -5.18 0.88
C GLU A 25 -30.59 -5.56 1.41
N ILE A 26 -30.49 -6.64 2.18
CA ILE A 26 -29.20 -7.20 2.65
C ILE A 26 -28.28 -7.55 1.47
N LYS A 27 -28.82 -8.16 0.41
CA LYS A 27 -28.04 -8.47 -0.81
C LYS A 27 -27.53 -7.22 -1.52
N LYS A 28 -28.31 -6.13 -1.55
CA LYS A 28 -27.88 -4.85 -2.12
C LYS A 28 -26.77 -4.23 -1.28
N ASP A 29 -26.90 -4.22 0.04
CA ASP A 29 -25.88 -3.68 0.95
C ASP A 29 -24.58 -4.46 0.88
N LEU A 30 -24.65 -5.80 0.83
CA LEU A 30 -23.49 -6.66 0.63
C LEU A 30 -22.79 -6.45 -0.72
N LYS A 31 -23.55 -6.10 -1.76
CA LYS A 31 -23.01 -5.78 -3.09
C LYS A 31 -22.37 -4.40 -3.10
N PHE A 32 -22.95 -3.43 -2.38
CA PHE A 32 -22.39 -2.08 -2.23
C PHE A 32 -21.09 -2.11 -1.44
N LYS A 33 -21.05 -2.78 -0.29
CA LYS A 33 -19.86 -2.93 0.55
C LYS A 33 -18.69 -3.57 -0.21
N ARG A 34 -18.95 -4.63 -0.99
CA ARG A 34 -17.92 -5.26 -1.83
C ARG A 34 -17.35 -4.31 -2.89
N LYS A 35 -18.19 -3.49 -3.52
CA LYS A 35 -17.73 -2.48 -4.49
C LYS A 35 -16.91 -1.38 -3.81
N GLU A 36 -17.28 -0.98 -2.60
CA GLU A 36 -16.52 -0.01 -1.82
C GLU A 36 -15.12 -0.55 -1.47
N GLU A 37 -15.03 -1.80 -1.00
CA GLU A 37 -13.76 -2.47 -0.73
C GLU A 37 -12.86 -2.56 -1.98
N GLU A 38 -13.45 -2.89 -3.14
CA GLU A 38 -12.74 -2.92 -4.42
C GLU A 38 -12.23 -1.54 -4.85
N LEU A 39 -13.05 -0.49 -4.70
CA LEU A 39 -12.64 0.90 -4.99
C LEU A 39 -11.51 1.37 -4.06
N GLN A 40 -11.58 1.06 -2.76
CA GLN A 40 -10.51 1.38 -1.81
C GLN A 40 -9.21 0.66 -2.16
N TYR A 41 -9.30 -0.59 -2.58
CA TYR A 41 -8.14 -1.34 -3.07
C TYR A 41 -7.52 -0.68 -4.29
N ILE A 42 -8.32 -0.32 -5.31
CA ILE A 42 -7.84 0.36 -6.53
C ILE A 42 -7.19 1.71 -6.17
N LEU A 43 -7.84 2.54 -5.36
CA LEU A 43 -7.30 3.83 -4.94
C LEU A 43 -5.99 3.68 -4.16
N SER A 44 -5.87 2.67 -3.30
CA SER A 44 -4.62 2.41 -2.57
C SER A 44 -3.48 2.00 -3.51
N LYS A 45 -3.80 1.22 -4.56
CA LYS A 45 -2.85 0.79 -5.58
C LYS A 45 -2.38 1.97 -6.44
N ASP A 46 -3.29 2.84 -6.85
CA ASP A 46 -2.97 4.04 -7.65
C ASP A 46 -2.15 5.06 -6.85
N LYS A 47 -2.46 5.26 -5.56
CA LYS A 47 -1.65 6.10 -4.66
C LYS A 47 -0.21 5.60 -4.55
N LYS A 48 -0.04 4.29 -4.44
CA LYS A 48 1.27 3.65 -4.38
C LYS A 48 2.03 3.77 -5.70
N LEU A 49 1.34 3.63 -6.83
CA LEU A 49 1.93 3.82 -8.16
C LEU A 49 2.48 5.24 -8.35
N LEU A 50 1.80 6.23 -7.78
CA LEU A 50 2.16 7.65 -7.87
C LEU A 50 3.06 8.12 -6.72
N GLY A 51 3.46 7.24 -5.79
CA GLY A 51 4.25 7.59 -4.62
C GLY A 51 3.58 8.65 -3.74
N GLN A 52 2.25 8.73 -3.71
CA GLN A 52 1.51 9.74 -2.95
C GLN A 52 1.55 9.49 -1.43
N ASP A 53 1.86 8.26 -1.03
CA ASP A 53 2.09 7.85 0.36
C ASP A 53 3.54 8.09 0.82
N LEU A 54 4.41 8.60 -0.05
CA LEU A 54 5.81 8.93 0.26
C LEU A 54 5.97 10.38 0.70
N ALA A 55 6.71 10.56 1.80
CA ALA A 55 7.25 11.84 2.23
C ALA A 55 8.30 12.34 1.24
N SER A 56 8.60 13.65 1.27
CA SER A 56 9.60 14.24 0.36
C SER A 56 10.96 13.54 0.46
N GLU A 57 11.48 13.34 1.68
CA GLU A 57 12.78 12.71 1.88
C GLU A 57 12.82 11.25 1.37
N GLU A 58 11.69 10.54 1.43
CA GLU A 58 11.58 9.18 0.90
C GLU A 58 11.65 9.16 -0.64
N LYS A 59 11.03 10.15 -1.30
CA LYS A 59 11.13 10.33 -2.76
C LYS A 59 12.56 10.68 -3.16
N ASP A 60 13.16 11.63 -2.47
CA ASP A 60 14.54 12.05 -2.72
C ASP A 60 15.53 10.86 -2.55
N VAL A 61 15.30 9.98 -1.57
CA VAL A 61 16.10 8.75 -1.41
C VAL A 61 15.86 7.74 -2.54
N ILE A 62 14.62 7.60 -3.03
CA ILE A 62 14.34 6.77 -4.21
C ILE A 62 15.08 7.32 -5.43
N ASP A 63 15.05 8.64 -5.66
CA ASP A 63 15.70 9.29 -6.79
C ASP A 63 17.23 9.13 -6.78
N CYS A 64 17.83 8.80 -5.63
CA CYS A 64 19.25 8.47 -5.53
C CYS A 64 19.61 7.09 -6.10
N PHE A 65 18.63 6.24 -6.43
CA PHE A 65 18.89 4.91 -6.97
C PHE A 65 19.35 4.99 -8.43
N GLU A 66 20.65 5.10 -8.66
CA GLU A 66 21.28 5.03 -10.00
C GLU A 66 21.07 3.64 -10.67
N LYS A 67 20.90 2.60 -9.86
CA LYS A 67 20.66 1.22 -10.28
C LYS A 67 19.60 0.60 -9.38
N SER A 68 18.97 -0.49 -9.83
CA SER A 68 17.95 -1.17 -9.01
C SER A 68 18.49 -1.75 -7.70
N ARG A 69 19.81 -1.95 -7.53
CA ARG A 69 20.44 -2.50 -6.31
C ARG A 69 21.61 -1.63 -5.86
N MET A 70 21.60 -1.18 -4.61
CA MET A 70 22.61 -0.26 -4.07
C MET A 70 22.94 -0.54 -2.61
N LEU A 71 24.17 -0.21 -2.20
CA LEU A 71 24.61 -0.28 -0.81
C LEU A 71 24.25 1.00 -0.06
N LEU A 72 24.03 0.90 1.26
CA LEU A 72 23.71 2.06 2.12
C LEU A 72 24.70 3.21 1.92
N GLN A 73 25.99 2.91 1.92
CA GLN A 73 27.06 3.89 1.76
C GLN A 73 26.97 4.64 0.42
N ARG A 74 26.58 3.96 -0.66
CA ARG A 74 26.45 4.59 -1.97
C ARG A 74 25.24 5.53 -2.00
N ILE A 75 24.11 5.10 -1.43
CA ILE A 75 22.91 5.93 -1.29
C ILE A 75 23.24 7.16 -0.43
N TYR A 76 23.93 6.96 0.69
CA TYR A 76 24.37 8.03 1.57
C TYR A 76 25.23 9.08 0.88
N ILE A 77 26.22 8.65 0.10
CA ILE A 77 27.11 9.55 -0.63
C ILE A 77 26.30 10.37 -1.64
N ILE A 78 25.47 9.73 -2.47
CA ILE A 78 24.71 10.42 -3.52
C ILE A 78 23.71 11.42 -2.91
N TYR A 79 22.95 10.99 -1.92
CA TYR A 79 21.93 11.81 -1.28
C TYR A 79 22.53 13.08 -0.65
N ASN A 80 23.63 12.93 0.08
CA ASN A 80 24.31 14.06 0.71
C ASN A 80 25.08 14.93 -0.30
N GLN A 81 25.57 14.38 -1.40
CA GLN A 81 26.13 15.17 -2.50
C GLN A 81 25.07 16.10 -3.10
N THR A 82 23.88 15.57 -3.41
CA THR A 82 22.76 16.37 -3.92
C THR A 82 22.36 17.47 -2.95
N ARG A 83 22.24 17.16 -1.65
CA ARG A 83 21.93 18.17 -0.61
C ARG A 83 22.99 19.24 -0.49
N ASN A 84 24.27 18.86 -0.51
CA ASN A 84 25.38 19.80 -0.47
C ASN A 84 25.37 20.75 -1.67
N THR A 85 25.03 20.24 -2.87
CA THR A 85 24.91 21.06 -4.09
C THR A 85 23.84 22.14 -3.98
N VAL A 86 22.74 21.88 -3.27
CA VAL A 86 21.65 22.86 -3.06
C VAL A 86 21.78 23.63 -1.73
N GLY A 87 22.90 23.49 -1.01
CA GLY A 87 23.15 24.21 0.24
C GLY A 87 22.29 23.73 1.42
N VAL A 88 21.83 22.48 1.39
CA VAL A 88 21.02 21.86 2.45
C VAL A 88 21.92 21.03 3.36
N GLU A 89 21.62 21.04 4.66
CA GLU A 89 22.38 20.29 5.69
C GLU A 89 22.45 18.79 5.39
N LEU A 90 23.63 18.21 5.60
CA LEU A 90 23.87 16.78 5.43
C LEU A 90 23.14 15.97 6.49
N ILE A 91 22.64 14.79 6.12
CA ILE A 91 22.00 13.88 7.07
C ILE A 91 22.91 12.72 7.41
N SER A 92 22.71 12.13 8.60
CA SER A 92 23.49 10.99 9.06
C SER A 92 23.11 9.70 8.32
N GLU A 93 24.05 8.75 8.26
CA GLU A 93 23.81 7.42 7.68
C GLU A 93 22.68 6.68 8.41
N LYS A 94 22.59 6.84 9.74
CA LYS A 94 21.48 6.31 10.54
C LYS A 94 20.13 6.82 10.05
N LYS A 95 20.01 8.12 9.77
CA LYS A 95 18.76 8.71 9.28
C LYS A 95 18.38 8.18 7.91
N ILE A 96 19.34 7.98 7.01
CA ILE A 96 19.09 7.36 5.71
C ILE A 96 18.62 5.92 5.86
N ARG A 97 19.22 5.16 6.79
CA ARG A 97 18.77 3.79 7.08
C ARG A 97 17.34 3.74 7.59
N GLU A 98 16.92 4.69 8.44
CA GLU A 98 15.52 4.82 8.88
C GLU A 98 14.57 5.08 7.70
N ILE A 99 14.95 5.95 6.77
CA ILE A 99 14.16 6.22 5.55
C ILE A 99 14.04 4.96 4.69
N LEU A 100 15.13 4.21 4.51
CA LEU A 100 15.13 2.96 3.75
C LEU A 100 14.26 1.87 4.40
N GLU A 101 14.27 1.74 5.72
CA GLU A 101 13.35 0.82 6.40
C GLU A 101 11.88 1.23 6.22
N ASN A 102 11.57 2.53 6.22
CA ASN A 102 10.21 3.00 5.93
C ASN A 102 9.80 2.67 4.49
N LEU A 103 10.69 2.89 3.52
CA LEU A 103 10.47 2.51 2.12
C LEU A 103 10.24 1.00 1.94
N LYS A 104 10.97 0.18 2.70
CA LYS A 104 10.76 -1.28 2.74
C LYS A 104 9.40 -1.63 3.31
N ASN A 105 9.00 -1.03 4.43
CA ASN A 105 7.69 -1.26 5.05
C ASN A 105 6.54 -0.87 4.11
N LYS A 106 6.72 0.17 3.30
CA LYS A 106 5.78 0.58 2.25
C LYS A 106 5.87 -0.30 0.98
N GLY A 107 6.89 -1.14 0.86
CA GLY A 107 7.08 -2.09 -0.23
C GLY A 107 7.66 -1.50 -1.51
N TYR A 108 8.37 -0.38 -1.42
CA TYR A 108 9.08 0.23 -2.54
C TYR A 108 10.48 -0.34 -2.72
N ILE A 109 11.06 -0.89 -1.66
CA ILE A 109 12.35 -1.58 -1.70
C ILE A 109 12.31 -2.90 -0.93
N THR A 110 13.28 -3.77 -1.19
CA THR A 110 13.63 -4.92 -0.37
C THR A 110 15.07 -4.77 0.13
N ILE A 111 15.39 -5.50 1.21
CA ILE A 111 16.74 -5.54 1.78
C ILE A 111 17.26 -6.97 1.64
N GLU A 112 18.40 -7.11 0.99
CA GLU A 112 19.14 -8.35 0.83
C GLU A 112 20.40 -8.30 1.70
N LYS A 113 20.55 -9.28 2.58
CA LYS A 113 21.79 -9.47 3.35
C LYS A 113 22.71 -10.43 2.63
N PHE A 114 23.99 -10.10 2.56
CA PHE A 114 25.00 -10.94 1.92
C PHE A 114 26.34 -10.80 2.64
N ASN A 115 27.17 -11.84 2.58
CA ASN A 115 28.52 -11.80 3.13
C ASN A 115 29.53 -11.40 2.04
N TYR A 116 30.41 -10.46 2.34
CA TYR A 116 31.48 -10.03 1.47
C TYR A 116 32.75 -9.84 2.29
N GLU A 117 33.83 -10.53 1.91
CA GLU A 117 35.12 -10.51 2.63
C GLU A 117 35.01 -10.87 4.13
N GLY A 118 34.02 -11.71 4.48
CA GLY A 118 33.78 -12.14 5.87
C GLY A 118 32.92 -11.18 6.69
N GLU A 119 32.42 -10.09 6.10
CA GLU A 119 31.52 -9.13 6.74
C GLU A 119 30.10 -9.25 6.19
N GLU A 120 29.10 -9.18 7.09
CA GLU A 120 27.69 -9.07 6.69
C GLU A 120 27.43 -7.66 6.13
N LYS A 121 26.91 -7.58 4.92
CA LYS A 121 26.53 -6.34 4.23
C LYS A 121 25.06 -6.39 3.82
N GLU A 122 24.49 -5.20 3.64
CA GLU A 122 23.11 -5.01 3.21
C GLU A 122 23.08 -4.32 1.85
N ALA A 123 22.30 -4.87 0.92
CA ALA A 123 21.94 -4.25 -0.33
C ALA A 123 20.44 -3.91 -0.32
N PHE A 124 20.13 -2.69 -0.77
CA PHE A 124 18.79 -2.17 -0.91
C PHE A 124 18.39 -2.26 -2.37
N ILE A 125 17.22 -2.83 -2.65
CA ILE A 125 16.80 -3.18 -4.00
C ILE A 125 15.43 -2.58 -4.28
N LEU A 126 15.28 -1.79 -5.35
CA LEU A 126 13.98 -1.28 -5.78
C LEU A 126 13.07 -2.43 -6.21
N THR A 127 11.84 -2.43 -5.68
CA THR A 127 10.75 -3.27 -6.21
C THR A 127 10.24 -2.68 -7.52
N GLU A 128 9.35 -3.39 -8.21
CA GLU A 128 8.67 -2.84 -9.39
C GLU A 128 7.91 -1.55 -9.07
N SER A 129 7.30 -1.46 -7.89
CA SER A 129 6.66 -0.22 -7.43
C SER A 129 7.66 0.92 -7.23
N GLY A 130 8.84 0.64 -6.66
CA GLY A 130 9.91 1.63 -6.52
C GLY A 130 10.45 2.12 -7.86
N LYS A 131 10.69 1.21 -8.81
CA LYS A 131 11.18 1.54 -10.16
C LYS A 131 10.21 2.43 -10.93
N GLN A 132 8.90 2.26 -10.72
CA GLN A 132 7.87 3.05 -11.41
C GLN A 132 7.90 4.54 -11.04
N LEU A 133 8.55 4.90 -9.94
CA LEU A 133 8.70 6.29 -9.48
C LEU A 133 9.89 7.01 -10.14
N LEU A 134 10.85 6.28 -10.73
CA LEU A 134 12.04 6.84 -11.39
C LEU A 134 11.80 7.27 -12.85
N LYS A 135 10.59 7.74 -13.19
CA LYS A 135 10.20 8.06 -14.58
C LYS A 135 10.47 9.50 -14.97
#